data_AF-A0A0D2XXR1-F1
#
_entry.id   AF-A0A0D2XXR1-F1
#
_cell.length_a   1.000
_cell.length_b   1.000
_cell.length_c   1.000
_cell.angle_alpha   90.00
_cell.angle_beta   90.00
_cell.angle_gamma   90.00
#
_symmetry.space_group_name_H-M   'P 1'
#
loop_
_entity.id
_entity.type
_entity.pdbx_description
1 polymer ?
#
loop_
_entity_poly.entity_id
_entity_poly.type
_entity_poly.pdbx_seq_one_letter_code
_entity_poly.pdbx_strand_id
1 'polypeptide(L)'
;MTIICGERRFKTHRAVESTSRSIELPEDDPGVVERFLEFLYTGTYSNGVSFTWGEPSKAALLDPETVLQSLQQPACGNQEAGMSSPAEGTEDWVTEHEHDEEPDEEYNEYDEYPNTPSGNGDVAGDGQSKLAKVTDAVAFGHCSRTEGLKQFADLRSDMTLPLRLYVMADKYDVPALRLLARDRFYRAVELVWEEAKCFPDVVDELYQTTPPTDTAMREIVCRLVAAVIHVPRVRDKMRSVMIKHGDFAVGVMEYSIHLHTLFA
;
A
#
# COMPACT_ATOMS: atom_id res chain seq x y z
N MET A 1 -15.03 15.20 16.70
CA MET A 1 -15.87 15.12 15.48
C MET A 1 -16.12 13.65 15.16
N THR A 2 -17.23 13.28 14.52
CA THR A 2 -17.57 11.87 14.23
C THR A 2 -17.85 11.68 12.74
N ILE A 3 -17.12 10.79 12.08
CA ILE A 3 -17.41 10.41 10.68
C ILE A 3 -18.31 9.18 10.71
N ILE A 4 -19.42 9.22 9.98
CA ILE A 4 -20.37 8.13 9.84
C ILE A 4 -20.27 7.64 8.39
N CYS A 5 -19.83 6.40 8.20
CA CYS A 5 -19.68 5.79 6.88
C CYS A 5 -20.50 4.50 6.86
N GLY A 6 -21.60 4.50 6.11
CA GLY A 6 -22.63 3.46 6.21
C GLY A 6 -23.06 3.22 7.66
N GLU A 7 -22.88 2.00 8.16
CA GLU A 7 -23.22 1.61 9.53
C GLU A 7 -22.10 1.88 10.56
N ARG A 8 -20.89 2.26 10.11
CA ARG A 8 -19.71 2.45 10.97
C ARG A 8 -19.54 3.91 11.41
N ARG A 9 -19.00 4.09 12.62
CA ARG A 9 -18.72 5.39 13.23
C ARG A 9 -17.25 5.50 13.62
N PHE A 10 -16.59 6.57 13.19
CA PHE A 10 -15.19 6.85 13.46
C PHE A 10 -15.06 8.16 14.26
N LYS A 11 -14.39 8.12 15.42
CA LYS A 11 -14.12 9.33 16.20
C LYS A 11 -12.83 9.98 15.71
N THR A 12 -12.89 11.28 15.40
CA THR A 12 -11.72 12.05 14.95
C THR A 12 -11.45 13.23 15.89
N HIS A 13 -10.16 13.42 16.17
CA HIS A 13 -9.62 14.39 17.13
C HIS A 13 -8.96 15.62 16.48
N ARG A 14 -8.53 15.55 15.21
CA ARG A 14 -7.77 16.62 14.50
C ARG A 14 -8.44 17.15 13.21
N ALA A 15 -9.71 16.84 12.97
CA ALA A 15 -10.43 17.38 11.81
C ALA A 15 -10.96 18.80 12.09
N VAL A 16 -10.86 19.70 11.10
CA VAL A 16 -11.46 21.04 11.18
C VAL A 16 -12.97 20.87 11.30
N GLU A 17 -13.54 21.46 12.37
CA GLU A 17 -14.89 21.16 12.84
C GLU A 17 -15.96 21.56 11.81
N SER A 18 -16.72 20.59 11.32
CA SER A 18 -18.02 20.87 10.68
C SER A 18 -18.99 21.38 11.75
N THR A 19 -19.81 22.37 11.43
CA THR A 19 -20.85 22.92 12.34
C THR A 19 -21.78 21.84 12.90
N SER A 20 -21.97 20.74 12.16
CA SER A 20 -22.80 19.59 12.56
C SER A 20 -22.09 18.59 13.50
N ARG A 21 -20.78 18.71 13.72
CA ARG A 21 -19.91 17.73 14.41
C ARG A 21 -19.90 16.31 13.82
N SER A 22 -20.61 16.07 12.71
CA SER A 22 -20.63 14.82 11.97
C SER A 22 -20.45 15.01 10.46
N ILE A 23 -19.81 14.03 9.80
CA ILE A 23 -19.75 13.89 8.33
C ILE A 23 -20.40 12.56 7.96
N GLU A 24 -21.33 12.56 7.02
CA GLU A 24 -21.99 11.36 6.50
C GLU A 24 -21.43 10.99 5.13
N LEU A 25 -20.93 9.76 5.01
CA LEU A 25 -20.36 9.17 3.80
C LEU A 25 -21.13 7.88 3.46
N PRO A 26 -22.38 7.96 2.98
CA PRO A 26 -23.23 6.79 2.76
C PRO A 26 -22.83 5.96 1.54
N GLU A 27 -22.14 6.56 0.57
CA GLU A 27 -21.75 5.91 -0.69
C GLU A 27 -20.32 5.35 -0.66
N ASP A 28 -19.51 5.74 0.33
CA ASP A 28 -18.12 5.30 0.45
C ASP A 28 -18.03 3.95 1.18
N ASP A 29 -17.07 3.11 0.77
CA ASP A 29 -16.80 1.85 1.44
C ASP A 29 -16.20 2.11 2.83
N PRO A 30 -16.81 1.61 3.92
CA PRO A 30 -16.31 1.89 5.26
C PRO A 30 -14.90 1.34 5.54
N GLY A 31 -14.42 0.35 4.79
CA GLY A 31 -13.08 -0.22 4.93
C GLY A 31 -12.04 0.67 4.27
N VAL A 32 -12.38 1.25 3.12
CA VAL A 32 -11.56 2.29 2.47
C VAL A 32 -11.47 3.53 3.36
N VAL A 33 -12.59 3.98 3.96
CA VAL A 33 -12.58 5.14 4.88
C VAL A 33 -11.73 4.86 6.11
N GLU A 34 -11.78 3.66 6.68
CA GLU A 34 -10.94 3.28 7.82
C GLU A 34 -9.44 3.41 7.48
N ARG A 35 -9.02 2.94 6.30
CA ARG A 35 -7.62 3.03 5.85
C ARG A 35 -7.21 4.44 5.46
N PHE A 36 -8.13 5.21 4.91
CA PHE A 36 -7.94 6.64 4.67
C PHE A 36 -7.65 7.38 5.99
N LEU A 37 -8.46 7.14 7.01
CA LEU A 37 -8.26 7.72 8.34
C LEU A 37 -6.97 7.22 8.99
N GLU A 38 -6.66 5.94 8.91
CA GLU A 38 -5.39 5.38 9.41
C GLU A 38 -4.18 6.13 8.82
N PHE A 39 -4.20 6.40 7.52
CA PHE A 39 -3.16 7.20 6.86
C PHE A 39 -3.07 8.62 7.40
N LEU A 40 -4.19 9.31 7.58
CA LEU A 40 -4.16 10.67 8.12
C LEU A 40 -3.55 10.74 9.54
N TYR A 41 -3.64 9.67 10.31
CA TYR A 41 -3.11 9.61 11.67
C TYR A 41 -1.67 9.10 11.74
N THR A 42 -1.27 8.20 10.85
CA THR A 42 0.01 7.48 10.96
C THR A 42 0.96 7.70 9.78
N GLY A 43 0.49 8.30 8.69
CA GLY A 43 1.24 8.43 7.44
C GLY A 43 1.38 7.12 6.65
N THR A 44 0.66 6.07 7.03
CA THR A 44 0.61 4.77 6.34
C THR A 44 -0.75 4.12 6.59
N TYR A 45 -1.08 3.04 5.90
CA TYR A 45 -2.29 2.27 6.22
C TYR A 45 -1.98 0.79 6.23
N SER A 46 -2.65 0.05 7.11
CA SER A 46 -2.53 -1.39 7.18
C SER A 46 -3.05 -2.02 5.89
N ASN A 47 -2.35 -3.00 5.35
CA ASN A 47 -2.83 -3.82 4.23
C ASN A 47 -2.82 -5.31 4.56
N GLY A 48 -2.62 -5.69 5.84
CA GLY A 48 -2.50 -7.07 6.30
C GLY A 48 -1.07 -7.66 6.22
N VAL A 49 -0.12 -6.92 5.65
CA VAL A 49 1.26 -7.40 5.36
C VAL A 49 2.32 -6.49 5.97
N SER A 50 2.12 -5.18 5.84
CA SER A 50 2.98 -4.18 6.46
C SER A 50 2.50 -3.96 7.89
N PHE A 51 3.11 -4.67 8.85
CA PHE A 51 3.09 -4.24 10.25
C PHE A 51 4.05 -3.05 10.36
N THR A 52 3.57 -1.86 10.00
CA THR A 52 4.31 -0.63 10.25
C THR A 52 4.13 -0.31 11.73
N TRP A 53 5.21 -0.39 12.50
CA TRP A 53 5.27 -0.05 13.92
C TRP A 53 5.13 1.47 14.15
N GLY A 54 4.08 2.08 13.59
CA GLY A 54 3.86 3.52 13.66
C GLY A 54 4.77 4.37 12.76
N GLU A 55 5.61 3.75 11.93
CA GLU A 55 6.44 4.50 10.97
C GLU A 55 5.64 4.98 9.75
N PRO A 56 5.68 6.28 9.42
CA PRO A 56 5.07 6.82 8.21
C PRO A 56 5.67 6.20 6.94
N SER A 57 4.85 6.05 5.91
CA SER A 57 5.34 5.64 4.59
C SER A 57 6.29 6.69 4.01
N LYS A 58 7.20 6.28 3.11
CA LYS A 58 8.06 7.22 2.38
C LYS A 58 7.25 8.32 1.70
N ALA A 59 6.11 7.98 1.11
CA ALA A 59 5.21 8.95 0.47
C ALA A 59 4.70 10.02 1.45
N ALA A 60 4.46 9.67 2.71
CA ALA A 60 4.03 10.62 3.75
C ALA A 60 5.16 11.53 4.26
N LEU A 61 6.42 11.17 4.01
CA LEU A 61 7.60 11.97 4.39
C LEU A 61 8.08 12.91 3.28
N LEU A 62 7.56 12.76 2.06
CA LEU A 62 7.90 13.63 0.93
C LEU A 62 7.20 14.99 1.06
N ASP A 63 7.84 16.04 0.56
CA ASP A 63 7.18 17.33 0.39
C ASP A 63 6.13 17.26 -0.74
N PRO A 64 5.10 18.14 -0.72
CA PRO A 64 4.01 18.08 -1.68
C PRO A 64 4.45 18.17 -3.15
N GLU A 65 5.48 18.95 -3.48
CA GLU A 65 5.95 19.10 -4.85
C GLU A 65 6.59 17.80 -5.36
N THR A 66 7.44 17.19 -4.53
CA THR A 66 8.06 15.89 -4.84
C THR A 66 7.02 14.77 -4.97
N VAL A 67 5.96 14.79 -4.16
CA VAL A 67 4.84 13.84 -4.30
C VAL A 67 4.16 14.00 -5.66
N LEU A 68 3.83 15.23 -6.05
CA LEU A 68 3.18 15.52 -7.33
C LEU A 68 4.08 15.14 -8.53
N GLN A 69 5.38 15.38 -8.42
CA GLN A 69 6.34 14.95 -9.44
C GLN A 69 6.42 13.42 -9.53
N SER A 70 6.38 12.72 -8.40
CA SER A 70 6.39 11.25 -8.36
C SER A 70 5.12 10.66 -8.97
N LEU A 71 3.98 11.34 -8.83
CA LEU A 71 2.71 10.96 -9.46
C LEU A 71 2.75 11.06 -10.99
N GLN A 72 3.54 11.97 -11.55
CA GLN A 72 3.73 12.12 -13.00
C GLN A 72 4.62 11.03 -13.61
N GLN A 73 5.46 10.38 -12.79
CA GLN A 73 6.29 9.27 -13.24
C GLN A 73 5.49 7.96 -13.24
N PRO A 74 5.79 7.01 -14.14
CA PRO A 74 5.17 5.69 -14.11
C PRO A 74 5.36 5.03 -12.75
N ALA A 75 4.35 4.29 -12.26
CA ALA A 75 4.54 3.47 -11.08
C ALA A 75 5.70 2.48 -11.33
N CYS A 76 6.76 2.62 -10.54
CA CYS A 76 7.98 1.83 -10.60
C CYS A 76 8.15 1.06 -9.31
N GLY A 77 8.60 -0.17 -9.45
CA GLY A 77 8.81 -1.06 -8.33
C GLY A 77 10.03 -0.71 -7.47
N ASN A 78 10.03 0.42 -6.78
CA ASN A 78 10.97 0.62 -5.68
C ASN A 78 10.48 -0.17 -4.46
N GLN A 79 11.39 -0.91 -3.81
CA GLN A 79 11.06 -1.79 -2.68
C GLN A 79 10.72 -0.92 -1.45
N GLU A 80 9.58 -1.15 -0.81
CA GLU A 80 9.36 -0.76 0.60
C GLU A 80 10.14 -1.69 1.55
N ALA A 81 11.29 -2.22 1.12
CA ALA A 81 12.11 -3.09 1.94
C ALA A 81 13.22 -2.24 2.57
N GLY A 82 13.16 -2.10 3.89
CA GLY A 82 14.35 -1.93 4.72
C GLY A 82 15.22 -3.18 4.61
N MET A 83 15.82 -3.38 3.44
CA MET A 83 16.82 -4.41 3.18
C MET A 83 18.14 -3.69 2.97
N SER A 84 18.88 -3.54 4.07
CA SER A 84 20.30 -3.24 4.02
C SER A 84 20.97 -4.28 3.12
N SER A 85 21.46 -3.87 1.96
CA SER A 85 22.49 -4.65 1.27
C SER A 85 23.84 -4.32 1.89
N PRO A 86 24.73 -5.31 2.10
CA PRO A 86 26.03 -5.11 2.68
C PRO A 86 26.96 -4.57 1.59
N ALA A 87 27.32 -3.29 1.70
CA ALA A 87 28.50 -2.77 1.04
C ALA A 87 29.56 -2.53 2.12
N GLU A 88 30.61 -3.33 2.03
CA GLU A 88 31.83 -3.23 2.81
C GLU A 88 32.41 -1.81 2.77
N GLY A 89 32.86 -1.34 3.93
CA GLY A 89 33.48 -0.03 4.10
C GLY A 89 33.71 0.24 5.57
N THR A 90 34.63 -0.52 6.17
CA THR A 90 35.17 -0.25 7.51
C THR A 90 35.86 1.11 7.52
N GLU A 91 35.28 2.11 8.17
CA GLU A 91 36.03 3.25 8.70
C GLU A 91 35.52 3.62 10.09
N ASP A 92 36.33 3.15 11.04
CA ASP A 92 36.57 3.62 12.40
C ASP A 92 36.38 5.13 12.61
N TRP A 93 35.54 5.50 13.57
CA TRP A 93 35.73 6.71 14.38
C TRP A 93 35.25 6.45 15.80
N VAL A 94 36.20 6.04 16.64
CA VAL A 94 36.19 6.30 18.07
C VAL A 94 36.20 7.82 18.30
N THR A 95 35.28 8.36 19.07
CA THR A 95 35.50 9.63 19.79
C THR A 95 34.77 9.58 21.14
N GLU A 96 35.44 10.15 22.13
CA GLU A 96 35.33 9.95 23.57
C GLU A 96 34.06 10.51 24.19
N HIS A 97 33.70 9.91 25.34
CA HIS A 97 32.82 10.49 26.35
C HIS A 97 33.36 11.86 26.81
N GLU A 98 32.49 12.86 26.88
CA GLU A 98 32.56 13.83 27.98
C GLU A 98 31.18 13.99 28.63
N HIS A 99 31.27 13.94 29.96
CA HIS A 99 30.27 14.02 30.98
C HIS A 99 30.01 15.52 31.22
N ASP A 100 28.76 15.96 31.25
CA ASP A 100 28.42 17.23 31.91
C ASP A 100 27.08 17.08 32.64
N GLU A 101 27.10 17.54 33.88
CA GLU A 101 26.15 17.31 34.97
C GLU A 101 24.87 18.17 34.84
N GLU A 102 23.82 17.74 35.54
CA GLU A 102 22.45 18.31 35.60
C GLU A 102 22.38 19.75 36.19
N PRO A 103 21.19 20.40 36.22
CA PRO A 103 20.28 20.14 37.37
C PRO A 103 18.77 20.08 37.04
N ASP A 104 18.10 19.18 37.76
CA ASP A 104 16.85 19.29 38.54
C ASP A 104 15.70 20.16 38.00
N GLU A 105 14.49 19.60 37.84
CA GLU A 105 13.23 20.08 38.48
C GLU A 105 12.13 18.98 38.43
N GLU A 106 11.87 18.38 39.61
CA GLU A 106 10.57 18.13 40.27
C GLU A 106 9.32 17.88 39.40
N TYR A 107 8.66 16.71 39.51
CA TYR A 107 7.18 16.57 39.63
C TYR A 107 6.75 15.13 40.03
N ASN A 108 6.40 15.00 41.33
CA ASN A 108 5.32 14.22 41.99
C ASN A 108 5.22 12.67 41.97
N GLU A 109 5.65 12.07 43.09
CA GLU A 109 4.88 11.36 44.14
C GLU A 109 3.57 10.55 43.86
N TYR A 110 3.63 9.27 44.30
CA TYR A 110 2.62 8.25 44.69
C TYR A 110 1.69 7.65 43.61
N ASP A 111 1.56 6.31 43.45
CA ASP A 111 1.16 5.32 44.47
C ASP A 111 1.89 3.94 44.42
N GLU A 112 1.74 3.21 45.52
CA GLU A 112 2.57 2.12 46.05
C GLU A 112 1.87 0.73 46.04
N TYR A 113 2.58 -0.30 45.52
CA TYR A 113 2.54 -1.79 45.73
C TYR A 113 1.30 -2.68 45.41
N PRO A 114 1.43 -4.03 45.20
CA PRO A 114 2.55 -4.93 45.59
C PRO A 114 3.03 -6.01 44.57
N ASN A 115 4.15 -6.63 44.97
CA ASN A 115 5.01 -7.62 44.32
C ASN A 115 4.41 -8.93 43.75
N THR A 116 4.87 -9.27 42.52
CA THR A 116 5.39 -10.54 41.94
C THR A 116 4.67 -11.90 42.16
N PRO A 117 4.65 -12.78 41.12
CA PRO A 117 5.80 -13.69 40.96
C PRO A 117 6.31 -13.84 39.52
N SER A 118 7.64 -13.90 39.45
CA SER A 118 8.46 -14.62 38.48
C SER A 118 7.70 -15.54 37.51
N GLY A 119 7.76 -15.18 36.23
CA GLY A 119 7.41 -16.04 35.11
C GLY A 119 8.47 -15.87 34.04
N ASN A 120 9.57 -16.61 34.18
CA ASN A 120 10.50 -16.84 33.09
C ASN A 120 9.72 -17.41 31.91
N GLY A 121 9.64 -16.62 30.85
CA GLY A 121 8.98 -16.96 29.62
C GLY A 121 9.53 -16.07 28.53
N ASP A 122 10.81 -16.26 28.21
CA ASP A 122 11.38 -15.87 26.94
C ASP A 122 10.63 -16.60 25.83
N VAL A 123 9.42 -16.12 25.51
CA VAL A 123 8.82 -16.36 24.23
C VAL A 123 9.45 -15.32 23.33
N ALA A 124 10.58 -15.70 22.74
CA ALA A 124 11.06 -15.10 21.50
C ALA A 124 9.89 -15.18 20.52
N GLY A 125 9.13 -14.09 20.43
CA GLY A 125 8.04 -13.95 19.49
C GLY A 125 8.68 -14.03 18.11
N ASP A 126 8.47 -15.15 17.44
CA ASP A 126 8.73 -15.34 16.01
C ASP A 126 7.94 -14.27 15.23
N GLY A 127 8.57 -13.11 15.13
CA GLY A 127 8.08 -11.91 14.47
C GLY A 127 8.24 -11.97 12.95
N GLN A 128 8.30 -13.17 12.36
CA GLN A 128 8.19 -13.27 10.91
C GLN A 128 6.81 -12.77 10.48
N SER A 129 6.80 -11.67 9.72
CA SER A 129 5.61 -11.17 9.05
C SER A 129 4.90 -12.31 8.35
N LYS A 130 3.56 -12.32 8.36
CA LYS A 130 2.76 -13.33 7.63
C LYS A 130 3.22 -13.47 6.17
N LEU A 131 3.78 -12.40 5.59
CA LEU A 131 4.47 -12.41 4.30
C LEU A 131 5.65 -13.37 4.24
N ALA A 132 6.57 -13.29 5.20
CA ALA A 132 7.75 -14.14 5.28
C ALA A 132 7.36 -15.62 5.38
N LYS A 133 6.31 -15.92 6.15
CA LYS A 133 5.78 -17.28 6.31
C LYS A 133 5.26 -17.87 4.99
N VAL A 134 4.57 -17.06 4.18
CA VAL A 134 4.10 -17.50 2.86
C VAL A 134 5.26 -17.61 1.88
N THR A 135 6.23 -16.70 1.92
CA THR A 135 7.44 -16.78 1.07
C THR A 135 8.22 -18.05 1.34
N ASP A 136 8.44 -18.36 2.63
CA ASP A 136 9.11 -19.57 3.08
C ASP A 136 8.31 -20.81 2.66
N ALA A 137 6.98 -20.81 2.86
CA ALA A 137 6.13 -21.93 2.44
C ALA A 137 6.19 -22.21 0.92
N VAL A 138 6.33 -21.17 0.09
CA VAL A 138 6.54 -21.34 -1.36
C VAL A 138 7.95 -21.84 -1.67
N ALA A 139 8.98 -21.28 -1.02
CA ALA A 139 10.38 -21.63 -1.25
C ALA A 139 10.70 -23.07 -0.83
N PHE A 140 10.10 -23.55 0.26
CA PHE A 140 10.27 -24.91 0.78
C PHE A 140 9.28 -25.93 0.19
N GLY A 141 8.46 -25.52 -0.80
CA GLY A 141 7.52 -26.42 -1.49
C GLY A 141 6.36 -26.91 -0.61
N HIS A 142 6.06 -26.22 0.49
CA HIS A 142 4.93 -26.50 1.37
C HIS A 142 3.59 -26.03 0.81
N CYS A 143 3.59 -25.19 -0.23
CA CYS A 143 2.40 -24.87 -1.02
C CYS A 143 2.78 -24.64 -2.49
N SER A 144 1.81 -24.82 -3.39
CA SER A 144 2.03 -24.52 -4.80
C SER A 144 2.26 -23.01 -4.99
N ARG A 145 3.01 -22.62 -6.03
CA ARG A 145 3.20 -21.21 -6.41
C ARG A 145 1.86 -20.47 -6.51
N THR A 146 0.84 -21.13 -7.06
CA THR A 146 -0.52 -20.59 -7.17
C THR A 146 -1.22 -20.39 -5.82
N GLU A 147 -1.00 -21.26 -4.84
CA GLU A 147 -1.55 -21.11 -3.49
C GLU A 147 -0.81 -20.03 -2.70
N GLY A 148 0.51 -19.97 -2.82
CA GLY A 148 1.31 -18.90 -2.22
C GLY A 148 0.91 -17.53 -2.76
N LEU A 149 0.76 -17.38 -4.08
CA LEU A 149 0.28 -16.14 -4.69
C LEU A 149 -1.12 -15.73 -4.21
N LYS A 150 -2.04 -16.69 -4.06
CA LYS A 150 -3.37 -16.40 -3.47
C LYS A 150 -3.26 -15.96 -2.02
N GLN A 151 -2.46 -16.65 -1.21
CA GLN A 151 -2.23 -16.26 0.18
C GLN A 151 -1.55 -14.88 0.27
N PHE A 152 -0.66 -14.55 -0.66
CA PHE A 152 -0.09 -13.21 -0.78
C PHE A 152 -1.12 -12.16 -1.17
N ALA A 153 -2.03 -12.47 -2.09
CA ALA A 153 -3.13 -11.58 -2.48
C ALA A 153 -4.09 -11.33 -1.31
N ASP A 154 -4.49 -12.39 -0.59
CA ASP A 154 -5.36 -12.31 0.57
C ASP A 154 -4.69 -11.55 1.72
N LEU A 155 -3.39 -11.75 1.90
CA LEU A 155 -2.58 -11.03 2.89
C LEU A 155 -2.41 -9.56 2.54
N ARG A 156 -2.20 -9.22 1.26
CA ARG A 156 -1.94 -7.85 0.75
C ARG A 156 -3.14 -6.93 0.71
N SER A 157 -4.31 -7.40 1.16
CA SER A 157 -5.63 -6.86 0.81
C SER A 157 -5.87 -6.90 -0.69
N ASP A 158 -7.10 -7.25 -1.08
CA ASP A 158 -7.50 -7.32 -2.49
C ASP A 158 -7.02 -6.08 -3.26
N MET A 159 -6.57 -6.27 -4.51
CA MET A 159 -6.10 -5.22 -5.41
C MET A 159 -7.14 -4.09 -5.61
N THR A 160 -8.39 -4.33 -5.22
CA THR A 160 -9.47 -3.33 -5.12
C THR A 160 -9.25 -2.27 -4.03
N LEU A 161 -8.72 -2.62 -2.84
CA LEU A 161 -8.52 -1.68 -1.75
C LEU A 161 -7.60 -0.51 -2.13
N PRO A 162 -6.37 -0.73 -2.65
CA PRO A 162 -5.49 0.38 -3.03
C PRO A 162 -6.06 1.19 -4.20
N LEU A 163 -6.82 0.58 -5.12
CA LEU A 163 -7.53 1.33 -6.17
C LEU A 163 -8.57 2.28 -5.57
N ARG A 164 -9.45 1.79 -4.71
CA ARG A 164 -10.50 2.63 -4.09
C ARG A 164 -9.91 3.70 -3.19
N LEU A 165 -8.83 3.37 -2.49
CA LEU A 165 -8.13 4.33 -1.64
C LEU A 165 -7.42 5.41 -2.46
N TYR A 166 -6.89 5.07 -3.64
CA TYR A 166 -6.37 6.04 -4.59
C TYR A 166 -7.45 7.02 -5.04
N VAL A 167 -8.62 6.51 -5.43
CA VAL A 167 -9.77 7.34 -5.86
C VAL A 167 -10.25 8.24 -4.72
N MET A 168 -10.32 7.71 -3.50
CA MET A 168 -10.68 8.49 -2.32
C MET A 168 -9.64 9.57 -1.99
N ALA A 169 -8.35 9.25 -2.12
CA ALA A 169 -7.27 10.20 -1.89
C ALA A 169 -7.27 11.33 -2.92
N ASP A 170 -7.62 11.06 -4.17
CA ASP A 170 -7.82 12.08 -5.19
C ASP A 170 -9.03 12.98 -4.86
N LYS A 171 -10.18 12.38 -4.51
CA LYS A 171 -11.41 13.08 -4.14
C LYS A 171 -11.21 14.08 -2.99
N TYR A 172 -10.39 13.72 -2.00
CA TYR A 172 -10.14 14.53 -0.81
C TYR A 172 -8.78 15.26 -0.83
N ASP A 173 -8.11 15.30 -1.98
CA ASP A 173 -6.83 15.99 -2.18
C ASP A 173 -5.78 15.63 -1.12
N VAL A 174 -5.46 14.33 -1.03
CA VAL A 174 -4.39 13.79 -0.17
C VAL A 174 -3.31 13.17 -1.07
N PRO A 175 -2.41 13.97 -1.68
CA PRO A 175 -1.46 13.49 -2.69
C PRO A 175 -0.53 12.37 -2.20
N ALA A 176 -0.07 12.45 -0.95
CA ALA A 176 0.83 11.44 -0.37
C ALA A 176 0.14 10.08 -0.27
N LEU A 177 -1.14 10.04 0.10
CA LEU A 177 -1.93 8.82 0.10
C LEU A 177 -2.21 8.34 -1.33
N ARG A 178 -2.51 9.26 -2.25
CA ARG A 178 -2.71 8.93 -3.66
C ARG A 178 -1.47 8.23 -4.24
N LEU A 179 -0.27 8.76 -3.97
CA LEU A 179 0.99 8.15 -4.37
C LEU A 179 1.19 6.76 -3.73
N LEU A 180 1.02 6.65 -2.42
CA LEU A 180 1.17 5.37 -1.70
C LEU A 180 0.19 4.30 -2.22
N ALA A 181 -1.06 4.68 -2.44
CA ALA A 181 -2.11 3.79 -2.92
C ALA A 181 -1.84 3.33 -4.37
N ARG A 182 -1.35 4.23 -5.24
CA ARG A 182 -0.90 3.87 -6.61
C ARG A 182 0.21 2.83 -6.58
N ASP A 183 1.24 3.06 -5.77
CA ASP A 183 2.40 2.18 -5.72
C ASP A 183 2.02 0.81 -5.12
N ARG A 184 1.15 0.80 -4.11
CA ARG A 184 0.59 -0.45 -3.56
C ARG A 184 -0.34 -1.17 -4.53
N PHE A 185 -1.13 -0.43 -5.32
CA PHE A 185 -1.94 -1.02 -6.40
C PHE A 185 -1.03 -1.72 -7.41
N TYR A 186 -0.01 -1.03 -7.94
CA TYR A 186 1.00 -1.60 -8.84
C TYR A 186 1.57 -2.90 -8.29
N ARG A 187 2.00 -2.89 -7.01
CA ARG A 187 2.56 -4.09 -6.35
C ARG A 187 1.56 -5.22 -6.15
N ALA A 188 0.30 -4.91 -5.89
CA ALA A 188 -0.75 -5.92 -5.76
C ALA A 188 -1.01 -6.58 -7.11
N VAL A 189 -1.17 -5.80 -8.19
CA VAL A 189 -1.48 -6.35 -9.51
C VAL A 189 -0.28 -7.07 -10.13
N GLU A 190 0.94 -6.51 -10.04
CA GLU A 190 2.16 -7.09 -10.62
C GLU A 190 2.41 -8.54 -10.17
N LEU A 191 2.02 -8.88 -8.94
CA LEU A 191 2.28 -10.20 -8.36
C LEU A 191 1.27 -11.28 -8.72
N VAL A 192 -0.02 -10.93 -8.88
CA VAL A 192 -1.10 -11.93 -8.87
C VAL A 192 -2.16 -11.75 -9.95
N TRP A 193 -2.03 -10.75 -10.82
CA TRP A 193 -3.10 -10.41 -11.76
C TRP A 193 -3.43 -11.53 -12.76
N GLU A 194 -2.46 -12.37 -13.17
CA GLU A 194 -2.70 -13.46 -14.13
C GLU A 194 -3.61 -14.54 -13.54
N GLU A 195 -3.41 -14.88 -12.26
CA GLU A 195 -4.16 -15.88 -11.49
C GLU A 195 -5.48 -15.33 -10.95
N ALA A 196 -5.56 -14.03 -10.68
CA ALA A 196 -6.74 -13.38 -10.11
C ALA A 196 -7.91 -13.36 -11.11
N LYS A 197 -8.98 -14.11 -10.82
CA LYS A 197 -10.18 -14.15 -11.68
C LYS A 197 -10.92 -12.81 -11.74
N CYS A 198 -10.85 -12.03 -10.66
CA CYS A 198 -11.47 -10.72 -10.53
C CYS A 198 -10.70 -9.58 -11.23
N PHE A 199 -9.50 -9.83 -11.75
CA PHE A 199 -8.69 -8.77 -12.38
C PHE A 199 -9.44 -8.00 -13.49
N PRO A 200 -10.24 -8.64 -14.38
CA PRO A 200 -11.07 -7.90 -15.34
C PRO A 200 -12.05 -6.93 -14.67
N ASP A 201 -12.66 -7.31 -13.55
CA ASP A 201 -13.59 -6.45 -12.80
C ASP A 201 -12.85 -5.26 -12.15
N VAL A 202 -11.61 -5.49 -11.69
CA VAL A 202 -10.74 -4.43 -11.14
C VAL A 202 -10.34 -3.43 -12.22
N VAL A 203 -10.00 -3.89 -13.42
CA VAL A 203 -9.72 -3.00 -14.56
C VAL A 203 -10.99 -2.24 -14.97
N ASP A 204 -12.15 -2.91 -14.96
CA ASP A 204 -13.43 -2.27 -15.23
C ASP A 204 -13.74 -1.15 -14.21
N GLU A 205 -13.55 -1.41 -12.92
CA GLU A 205 -13.70 -0.42 -11.85
C GLU A 205 -12.69 0.72 -12.02
N LEU A 206 -11.42 0.43 -12.34
CA LEU A 206 -10.38 1.43 -12.56
C LEU A 206 -10.77 2.41 -13.67
N TYR A 207 -11.27 1.92 -14.79
CA TYR A 207 -11.68 2.77 -15.91
C TYR A 207 -12.97 3.54 -15.66
N GLN A 208 -13.82 3.06 -14.75
CA GLN A 208 -15.04 3.78 -14.32
C GLN A 208 -14.76 4.88 -13.29
N THR A 209 -13.71 4.72 -12.47
CA THR A 209 -13.43 5.57 -11.31
C THR A 209 -12.28 6.55 -11.52
N THR A 210 -11.51 6.42 -12.60
CA THR A 210 -10.42 7.34 -12.96
C THR A 210 -10.70 8.02 -14.30
N PRO A 211 -10.35 9.30 -14.49
CA PRO A 211 -10.50 9.98 -15.78
C PRO A 211 -9.43 9.53 -16.80
N PRO A 212 -9.64 9.71 -18.11
CA PRO A 212 -8.64 9.39 -19.14
C PRO A 212 -7.29 10.09 -18.98
N THR A 213 -7.26 11.22 -18.30
CA THR A 213 -6.03 11.97 -17.97
C THR A 213 -5.23 11.34 -16.84
N ASP A 214 -5.79 10.37 -16.10
CA ASP A 214 -5.09 9.66 -15.02
C ASP A 214 -4.22 8.54 -15.60
N THR A 215 -3.11 8.95 -16.20
CA THR A 215 -2.11 8.03 -16.75
C THR A 215 -1.44 7.23 -15.65
N ALA A 216 -1.26 7.79 -14.45
CA ALA A 216 -0.59 7.18 -13.31
C ALA A 216 -1.19 5.82 -12.92
N MET A 217 -2.52 5.67 -12.99
CA MET A 217 -3.20 4.39 -12.76
C MET A 217 -3.44 3.61 -14.06
N ARG A 218 -3.91 4.25 -15.12
CA ARG A 218 -4.35 3.56 -16.35
C ARG A 218 -3.19 2.91 -17.10
N GLU A 219 -2.00 3.51 -17.07
CA GLU A 219 -0.79 2.94 -17.67
C GLU A 219 -0.37 1.62 -17.01
N ILE A 220 -0.61 1.44 -15.70
CA ILE A 220 -0.19 0.23 -14.97
C ILE A 220 -0.81 -1.01 -15.62
N VAL A 221 -2.12 -1.02 -15.79
CA VAL A 221 -2.84 -2.18 -16.33
C VAL A 221 -2.58 -2.36 -17.83
N CYS A 222 -2.36 -1.27 -18.58
CA CYS A 222 -1.95 -1.33 -19.97
C CYS A 222 -0.59 -2.03 -20.14
N ARG A 223 0.43 -1.60 -19.38
CA ARG A 223 1.79 -2.19 -19.43
C ARG A 223 1.79 -3.66 -19.07
N LEU A 224 1.12 -4.04 -17.98
CA LEU A 224 1.07 -5.42 -17.50
C LEU A 224 0.42 -6.35 -18.52
N VAL A 225 -0.72 -5.95 -19.07
CA VAL A 225 -1.45 -6.78 -20.03
C VAL A 225 -0.71 -6.82 -21.37
N ALA A 226 -0.15 -5.70 -21.84
CA ALA A 226 0.61 -5.62 -23.09
C ALA A 226 1.82 -6.55 -23.12
N ALA A 227 2.52 -6.71 -21.98
CA ALA A 227 3.70 -7.58 -21.88
C ALA A 227 3.40 -9.05 -22.23
N VAL A 228 2.17 -9.51 -22.01
CA VAL A 228 1.76 -10.90 -22.21
C VAL A 228 0.53 -11.06 -23.11
N ILE A 229 0.13 -10.01 -23.85
CA ILE A 229 -1.07 -10.05 -24.70
C ILE A 229 -0.96 -11.05 -25.85
N HIS A 230 0.25 -11.50 -26.19
CA HIS A 230 0.48 -12.56 -27.17
C HIS A 230 -0.07 -13.93 -26.70
N VAL A 231 -0.29 -14.13 -25.39
CA VAL A 231 -0.83 -15.36 -24.82
C VAL A 231 -2.36 -15.42 -25.02
N PRO A 232 -2.92 -16.44 -25.70
CA PRO A 232 -4.36 -16.51 -25.99
C PRO A 232 -5.26 -16.44 -24.75
N ARG A 233 -4.87 -17.14 -23.67
CA ARG A 233 -5.61 -17.13 -22.40
C ARG A 233 -5.73 -15.73 -21.80
N VAL A 234 -4.69 -14.89 -21.90
CA VAL A 234 -4.73 -13.50 -21.42
C VAL A 234 -5.71 -12.69 -22.26
N ARG A 235 -5.65 -12.79 -23.59
CA ARG A 235 -6.59 -12.09 -24.48
C ARG A 235 -8.03 -12.47 -24.17
N ASP A 236 -8.31 -13.76 -23.99
CA ASP A 236 -9.67 -14.22 -23.70
C ASP A 236 -10.17 -13.74 -22.32
N LYS A 237 -9.29 -13.73 -21.32
CA LYS A 237 -9.58 -13.17 -19.98
C LYS A 237 -9.90 -11.68 -20.04
N MET A 238 -9.13 -10.90 -20.81
CA MET A 238 -9.26 -9.43 -20.88
C MET A 238 -10.27 -8.95 -21.93
N ARG A 239 -10.74 -9.83 -22.83
CA ARG A 239 -11.56 -9.50 -24.00
C ARG A 239 -12.79 -8.64 -23.65
N SER A 240 -13.54 -9.04 -22.63
CA SER A 240 -14.75 -8.32 -22.21
C SER A 240 -14.46 -6.86 -21.87
N VAL A 241 -13.39 -6.62 -21.10
CA VAL A 241 -12.99 -5.29 -20.62
C VAL A 241 -12.38 -4.46 -21.75
N MET A 242 -11.60 -5.07 -22.63
CA MET A 242 -11.06 -4.39 -23.83
C MET A 242 -12.16 -3.95 -24.81
N ILE A 243 -13.27 -4.70 -24.90
CA ILE A 243 -14.43 -4.28 -25.70
C ILE A 243 -15.17 -3.13 -25.02
N LYS A 244 -15.36 -3.21 -23.69
CA LYS A 244 -16.07 -2.20 -22.91
C LYS A 244 -15.32 -0.86 -22.86
N HIS A 245 -14.00 -0.91 -22.67
CA HIS A 245 -13.11 0.24 -22.57
C HIS A 245 -12.17 0.26 -23.78
N GLY A 246 -12.58 0.93 -24.86
CA GLY A 246 -11.80 0.96 -26.10
C GLY A 246 -10.45 1.67 -25.95
N ASP A 247 -10.37 2.67 -25.09
CA ASP A 247 -9.14 3.36 -24.70
C ASP A 247 -8.15 2.44 -23.98
N PHE A 248 -8.63 1.51 -23.14
CA PHE A 248 -7.80 0.45 -22.59
C PHE A 248 -7.21 -0.45 -23.68
N ALA A 249 -8.02 -0.86 -24.66
CA ALA A 249 -7.55 -1.69 -25.77
C ALA A 249 -6.49 -0.99 -26.63
N VAL A 250 -6.68 0.30 -26.89
CA VAL A 250 -5.69 1.14 -27.59
C VAL A 250 -4.40 1.21 -26.80
N GLY A 251 -4.46 1.50 -25.49
CA GLY A 251 -3.28 1.55 -24.63
C GLY A 251 -2.50 0.23 -24.63
N VAL A 252 -3.17 -0.91 -24.44
CA VAL A 252 -2.53 -2.24 -24.50
C VAL A 252 -1.82 -2.47 -25.84
N MET A 253 -2.43 -2.07 -26.95
CA MET A 253 -1.83 -2.19 -28.29
C MET A 253 -0.60 -1.29 -28.44
N GLU A 254 -0.66 -0.03 -28.01
CA GLU A 254 0.46 0.91 -28.07
C GLU A 254 1.67 0.40 -27.29
N TYR A 255 1.48 -0.06 -26.05
CA TYR A 255 2.55 -0.65 -25.25
C TYR A 255 3.08 -1.95 -25.86
N SER A 256 2.21 -2.79 -26.44
CA SER A 256 2.64 -4.04 -27.07
C SER A 256 3.52 -3.77 -28.29
N ILE A 257 3.15 -2.82 -29.14
CA ILE A 257 3.97 -2.39 -30.28
C ILE A 257 5.31 -1.84 -29.79
N HIS A 258 5.29 -0.97 -28.78
CA HIS A 258 6.50 -0.38 -28.22
C HIS A 258 7.47 -1.43 -27.69
N LEU A 259 6.97 -2.42 -26.94
CA LEU A 259 7.76 -3.55 -26.46
C LEU A 259 8.38 -4.33 -27.62
N HIS A 260 7.61 -4.64 -28.66
CA HIS A 260 8.15 -5.33 -29.83
C HIS A 260 9.25 -4.54 -30.55
N THR A 261 9.13 -3.21 -30.66
CA THR A 261 10.16 -2.38 -31.29
C THR A 261 11.44 -2.25 -30.47
N LEU A 262 11.39 -2.45 -29.15
CA LEU A 262 12.58 -2.42 -28.28
C LEU A 262 13.40 -3.73 -28.33
N PHE A 263 12.79 -4.83 -28.76
CA PHE A 263 13.41 -6.17 -28.78
C PHE A 263 13.63 -6.73 -30.20
N ALA A 264 13.42 -5.92 -31.24
CA ALA A 264 13.67 -6.26 -32.65
C ALA A 264 14.99 -5.65 -33.15
#